data_AF-A0A068WYV6-F1
#
_entry.id   AF-A0A068WYV6-F1
#
_cell.length_a   1.000
_cell.length_b   1.000
_cell.length_c   1.000
_cell.angle_alpha   90.00
_cell.angle_beta   90.00
_cell.angle_gamma   90.00
#
_symmetry.space_group_name_H-M   'P 1'
#
loop_
_entity.id
_entity.type
_entity.pdbx_description
1 polymer ?
#
loop_
_entity_poly.entity_id
_entity_poly.type
_entity_poly.pdbx_seq_one_letter_code
_entity_poly.pdbx_strand_id
1 'polypeptide(L)'
;MSSSREIGALFEEVDCNHNGFITRKELTDYVEKNHLPPETVDLAKMFEAIDTNFNGYITRDELEDYAKKTGQPESMVDDWFKWFDFGNTGKITYEDMCETLAIGMTKSYSEKVEKKREMIQKGKIAPPKDMPKEYAAPQPKPGWLEGVTLLYTGRSEEGLLEYVVSVVKSANMQDFDKESSFARYLKETMEKKWGRHWQVIVSQSTFGCAVGHEENYFVHFQYGPHLFILYRTTE
;
A
#
# COMPACT_ATOMS: atom_id res chain seq x y z
N MET A 1 13.30 -19.55 -23.94
CA MET A 1 11.83 -19.44 -24.13
C MET A 1 11.02 -20.23 -23.08
N SER A 2 11.47 -20.37 -21.82
CA SER A 2 10.73 -21.13 -20.77
C SER A 2 10.13 -20.27 -19.63
N SER A 3 10.70 -19.08 -19.37
CA SER A 3 10.44 -18.31 -18.15
C SER A 3 9.02 -17.72 -17.99
N SER A 4 8.31 -17.40 -19.07
CA SER A 4 6.97 -16.78 -18.97
C SER A 4 5.84 -17.75 -18.58
N ARG A 5 6.00 -19.07 -18.82
CA ARG A 5 5.00 -20.08 -18.43
C ARG A 5 5.17 -20.52 -16.97
N GLU A 6 6.41 -20.55 -16.49
CA GLU A 6 6.72 -20.95 -15.11
C GLU A 6 6.25 -19.89 -14.09
N ILE A 7 6.31 -18.59 -14.46
CA ILE A 7 5.86 -17.49 -13.59
C ILE A 7 4.34 -17.36 -13.55
N GLY A 8 3.65 -17.58 -14.68
CA GLY A 8 2.18 -17.63 -14.70
C GLY A 8 1.66 -18.78 -13.83
N ALA A 9 2.30 -19.95 -13.92
CA ALA A 9 1.97 -21.10 -13.10
C ALA A 9 2.22 -20.84 -11.61
N LEU A 10 3.33 -20.19 -11.25
CA LEU A 10 3.63 -19.83 -9.85
C LEU A 10 2.62 -18.83 -9.29
N PHE A 11 2.25 -17.82 -10.08
CA PHE A 11 1.25 -16.84 -9.68
C PHE A 11 -0.13 -17.50 -9.50
N GLU A 12 -0.57 -18.33 -10.44
CA GLU A 12 -1.82 -19.11 -10.32
C GLU A 12 -1.80 -20.09 -9.14
N GLU A 13 -0.61 -20.58 -8.75
CA GLU A 13 -0.46 -21.50 -7.63
C GLU A 13 -0.48 -20.79 -6.26
N VAL A 14 0.01 -19.55 -6.20
CA VAL A 14 0.01 -18.73 -4.99
C VAL A 14 -1.34 -17.99 -4.84
N ASP A 15 -1.88 -17.46 -5.93
CA ASP A 15 -3.19 -16.80 -6.01
C ASP A 15 -4.34 -17.83 -5.96
N CYS A 16 -4.50 -18.44 -4.79
CA CYS A 16 -5.42 -19.56 -4.58
C CYS A 16 -6.90 -19.17 -4.73
N ASN A 17 -7.24 -17.89 -4.60
CA ASN A 17 -8.60 -17.40 -4.80
C ASN A 17 -8.81 -16.79 -6.20
N HIS A 18 -7.76 -16.76 -7.03
CA HIS A 18 -7.73 -16.23 -8.39
C HIS A 18 -8.26 -14.79 -8.50
N ASN A 19 -8.04 -13.97 -7.48
CA ASN A 19 -8.49 -12.58 -7.47
C ASN A 19 -7.51 -11.63 -8.18
N GLY A 20 -6.37 -12.15 -8.67
CA GLY A 20 -5.34 -11.36 -9.35
C GLY A 20 -4.39 -10.62 -8.40
N PHE A 21 -4.45 -10.87 -7.10
CA PHE A 21 -3.63 -10.25 -6.06
C PHE A 21 -3.17 -11.29 -5.03
N ILE A 22 -1.86 -11.36 -4.76
CA ILE A 22 -1.33 -12.26 -3.74
C ILE A 22 -1.46 -11.60 -2.37
N THR A 23 -2.36 -12.09 -1.54
CA THR A 23 -2.50 -11.64 -0.15
C THR A 23 -1.42 -12.24 0.75
N ARG A 24 -1.15 -11.59 1.89
CA ARG A 24 -0.24 -12.14 2.92
C ARG A 24 -0.61 -13.56 3.32
N LYS A 25 -1.92 -13.85 3.39
CA LYS A 25 -2.42 -15.18 3.72
C LYS A 25 -2.10 -16.19 2.62
N GLU A 26 -2.38 -15.88 1.36
CA GLU A 26 -2.03 -16.73 0.21
C GLU A 26 -0.55 -17.03 0.10
N LEU A 27 0.29 -16.01 0.33
CA LEU A 27 1.74 -16.19 0.37
C LEU A 27 2.17 -17.08 1.56
N THR A 28 1.56 -16.90 2.73
CA THR A 28 1.86 -17.72 3.92
C THR A 28 1.42 -19.17 3.72
N ASP A 29 0.22 -19.37 3.20
CA ASP A 29 -0.36 -20.68 2.91
C ASP A 29 0.47 -21.43 1.85
N TYR A 30 0.97 -20.72 0.83
CA TYR A 30 1.89 -21.27 -0.18
C TYR A 30 3.24 -21.69 0.43
N VAL A 31 3.82 -20.87 1.32
CA VAL A 31 5.07 -21.17 2.03
C VAL A 31 4.93 -22.42 2.90
N GLU A 32 3.84 -22.54 3.64
CA GLU A 32 3.55 -23.71 4.49
C GLU A 32 3.33 -24.98 3.65
N LYS A 33 2.52 -24.87 2.58
CA LYS A 33 2.17 -25.97 1.67
C LYS A 33 3.39 -26.53 0.94
N ASN A 34 4.37 -25.68 0.61
CA ASN A 34 5.60 -26.09 -0.07
C ASN A 34 6.78 -26.35 0.89
N HIS A 35 6.53 -26.35 2.21
CA HIS A 35 7.54 -26.58 3.26
C HIS A 35 8.75 -25.63 3.15
N LEU A 36 8.49 -24.40 2.70
CA LEU A 36 9.48 -23.34 2.70
C LEU A 36 9.66 -22.83 4.14
N PRO A 37 10.89 -22.47 4.57
CA PRO A 37 11.12 -22.14 5.97
C PRO A 37 10.35 -20.86 6.35
N PRO A 38 9.56 -20.83 7.43
CA PRO A 38 8.69 -19.69 7.78
C PRO A 38 9.45 -18.37 8.09
N GLU A 39 10.78 -18.41 8.20
CA GLU A 39 11.65 -17.23 8.35
C GLU A 39 11.97 -16.54 7.01
N THR A 40 11.64 -17.10 5.84
CA THR A 40 12.33 -16.71 4.60
C THR A 40 11.78 -15.55 3.81
N VAL A 41 10.70 -14.86 4.19
CA VAL A 41 10.36 -13.61 3.49
C VAL A 41 9.69 -12.56 4.39
N ASP A 42 10.38 -12.11 5.44
CA ASP A 42 10.06 -10.82 6.04
C ASP A 42 10.64 -9.71 5.14
N LEU A 43 9.95 -9.43 4.03
CA LEU A 43 10.34 -8.42 3.04
C LEU A 43 10.58 -7.05 3.68
N ALA A 44 9.88 -6.74 4.78
CA ALA A 44 10.14 -5.55 5.58
C ALA A 44 11.53 -5.61 6.22
N LYS A 45 11.87 -6.70 6.93
CA LYS A 45 13.23 -6.85 7.49
C LYS A 45 14.32 -6.90 6.43
N MET A 46 14.06 -7.51 5.27
CA MET A 46 15.03 -7.48 4.16
C MET A 46 15.25 -6.04 3.70
N PHE A 47 14.18 -5.28 3.49
CA PHE A 47 14.27 -3.87 3.10
C PHE A 47 15.09 -3.05 4.11
N GLU A 48 14.78 -3.20 5.41
CA GLU A 48 15.51 -2.54 6.49
C GLU A 48 16.99 -2.96 6.57
N ALA A 49 17.30 -4.20 6.18
CA ALA A 49 18.67 -4.72 6.16
C ALA A 49 19.46 -4.26 4.93
N ILE A 50 18.78 -4.00 3.81
CA ILE A 50 19.37 -3.54 2.55
C ILE A 50 19.59 -2.03 2.59
N ASP A 51 18.60 -1.24 3.03
CA ASP A 51 18.71 0.21 3.23
C ASP A 51 19.48 0.55 4.53
N THR A 52 20.76 0.21 4.53
CA THR A 52 21.68 0.49 5.65
C THR A 52 21.94 1.97 5.85
N ASN A 53 21.71 2.76 4.80
CA ASN A 53 21.99 4.17 4.82
C ASN A 53 20.77 4.97 5.35
N PHE A 54 19.59 4.35 5.46
CA PHE A 54 18.32 4.93 5.87
C PHE A 54 17.85 6.06 4.95
N ASN A 55 18.17 5.96 3.67
CA ASN A 55 17.63 6.85 2.66
C ASN A 55 16.26 6.35 2.16
N GLY A 56 15.57 5.40 2.79
CA GLY A 56 14.19 5.07 2.45
C GLY A 56 13.97 4.55 1.02
N TYR A 57 15.01 4.19 0.28
CA TYR A 57 14.92 3.55 -1.03
C TYR A 57 16.12 2.64 -1.25
N ILE A 58 15.92 1.57 -2.00
CA ILE A 58 16.97 0.62 -2.38
C ILE A 58 17.36 0.89 -3.82
N THR A 59 18.66 1.10 -4.03
CA THR A 59 19.27 1.12 -5.36
C THR A 59 19.62 -0.29 -5.82
N ARG A 60 19.83 -0.44 -7.13
CA ARG A 60 20.27 -1.72 -7.69
C ARG A 60 21.59 -2.21 -7.10
N ASP A 61 22.54 -1.29 -6.91
CA ASP A 61 23.83 -1.60 -6.29
C ASP A 61 23.69 -2.11 -4.85
N GLU A 62 22.84 -1.48 -4.03
CA GLU A 62 22.58 -1.91 -2.64
C GLU A 62 21.94 -3.30 -2.58
N LEU A 63 21.02 -3.59 -3.51
CA LEU A 63 20.36 -4.88 -3.59
C LEU A 63 21.31 -5.98 -4.11
N GLU A 64 22.15 -5.66 -5.10
CA GLU A 64 23.19 -6.56 -5.61
C GLU A 64 24.22 -6.90 -4.53
N ASP A 65 24.67 -5.90 -3.77
CA ASP A 65 25.62 -6.09 -2.67
C ASP A 65 25.01 -6.95 -1.56
N TYR A 66 23.74 -6.73 -1.23
CA TYR A 66 23.01 -7.58 -0.30
C TYR A 66 22.90 -9.02 -0.80
N ALA A 67 22.52 -9.22 -2.06
CA ALA A 67 22.36 -10.55 -2.65
C ALA A 67 23.69 -11.32 -2.63
N LYS A 68 24.80 -10.67 -3.04
CA LYS A 68 26.15 -11.23 -2.97
C LYS A 68 26.56 -11.59 -1.54
N LYS A 69 26.29 -10.72 -0.58
CA LYS A 69 26.66 -10.92 0.84
C LYS A 69 25.88 -12.04 1.51
N THR A 70 24.62 -12.23 1.13
CA THR A 70 23.72 -13.22 1.73
C THR A 70 23.63 -14.53 0.95
N GLY A 71 24.29 -14.61 -0.22
CA GLY A 71 24.27 -15.80 -1.08
C GLY A 71 22.95 -15.98 -1.82
N GLN A 72 22.17 -14.91 -1.99
CA GLN A 72 20.93 -14.93 -2.75
C GLN A 72 21.21 -14.95 -4.25
N PRO A 73 20.32 -15.55 -5.07
CA PRO A 73 20.51 -15.60 -6.52
C PRO A 73 20.53 -14.19 -7.12
N GLU A 74 21.41 -13.95 -8.11
CA GLU A 74 21.49 -12.66 -8.80
C GLU A 74 20.17 -12.25 -9.46
N SER A 75 19.32 -13.22 -9.83
CA SER A 75 17.98 -12.96 -10.37
C SER A 75 17.05 -12.25 -9.38
N MET A 76 17.30 -12.35 -8.06
CA MET A 76 16.53 -11.66 -7.02
C MET A 76 16.50 -10.16 -7.26
N VAL A 77 17.61 -9.59 -7.74
CA VAL A 77 17.73 -8.15 -7.99
C VAL A 77 16.73 -7.73 -9.06
N ASP A 78 16.75 -8.42 -10.20
CA ASP A 78 15.85 -8.12 -11.32
C ASP A 78 14.39 -8.39 -10.96
N ASP A 79 14.12 -9.43 -10.16
CA ASP A 79 12.78 -9.76 -9.68
C ASP A 79 12.22 -8.67 -8.75
N TRP A 80 13.03 -8.14 -7.83
CA TRP A 80 12.63 -7.04 -6.93
C TRP A 80 12.33 -5.76 -7.71
N PHE A 81 13.18 -5.36 -8.66
CA PHE A 81 12.91 -4.17 -9.47
C PHE A 81 11.67 -4.36 -10.34
N LYS A 82 11.46 -5.56 -10.88
CA LYS A 82 10.25 -5.88 -11.64
C LYS A 82 8.97 -5.81 -10.80
N TRP A 83 9.04 -6.20 -9.53
CA TRP A 83 7.86 -6.26 -8.64
C TRP A 83 7.55 -4.95 -7.93
N PHE A 84 8.56 -4.15 -7.62
CA PHE A 84 8.40 -2.97 -6.76
C PHE A 84 8.68 -1.65 -7.49
N ASP A 85 9.45 -1.63 -8.58
CA ASP A 85 9.75 -0.41 -9.32
C ASP A 85 8.85 -0.26 -10.56
N PHE A 86 7.53 -0.16 -10.33
CA PHE A 86 6.54 0.00 -11.41
C PHE A 86 6.75 1.27 -12.25
N GLY A 87 7.39 2.30 -11.66
CA GLY A 87 7.78 3.52 -12.35
C GLY A 87 9.08 3.39 -13.17
N ASN A 88 9.76 2.25 -13.08
CA ASN A 88 11.08 2.00 -13.67
C ASN A 88 12.07 3.14 -13.38
N THR A 89 12.01 3.63 -12.14
CA THR A 89 12.82 4.72 -11.61
C THR A 89 14.27 4.30 -11.34
N GLY A 90 14.53 3.00 -11.41
CA GLY A 90 15.79 2.36 -11.01
C GLY A 90 15.95 2.29 -9.49
N LYS A 91 14.87 2.54 -8.71
CA LYS A 91 14.87 2.54 -7.25
C LYS A 91 13.59 1.91 -6.71
N ILE A 92 13.70 1.23 -5.57
CA ILE A 92 12.56 0.68 -4.84
C ILE A 92 12.39 1.48 -3.56
N THR A 93 11.38 2.32 -3.46
CA THR A 93 11.13 3.13 -2.27
C THR A 93 10.44 2.32 -1.17
N TYR A 94 10.57 2.80 0.06
CA TYR A 94 9.78 2.27 1.18
C TYR A 94 8.28 2.35 0.88
N GLU A 95 7.84 3.43 0.24
CA GLU A 95 6.47 3.62 -0.19
C GLU A 95 6.03 2.55 -1.22
N ASP A 96 6.86 2.23 -2.22
CA ASP A 96 6.59 1.16 -3.20
C ASP A 96 6.40 -0.20 -2.53
N MET A 97 7.21 -0.51 -1.52
CA MET A 97 7.10 -1.75 -0.73
C MET A 97 5.82 -1.79 0.10
N CYS A 98 5.45 -0.68 0.72
CA CYS A 98 4.21 -0.57 1.49
C CYS A 98 2.97 -0.70 0.61
N GLU A 99 2.98 -0.06 -0.56
CA GLU A 99 1.86 -0.08 -1.51
C GLU A 99 1.68 -1.47 -2.14
N THR A 100 2.78 -2.12 -2.53
CA THR A 100 2.76 -3.41 -3.24
C THR A 100 2.41 -4.57 -2.31
N LEU A 101 2.85 -4.53 -1.05
CA LEU A 101 2.74 -5.69 -0.15
C LEU A 101 1.81 -5.45 1.06
N ALA A 102 1.28 -4.24 1.22
CA ALA A 102 0.53 -3.82 2.41
C ALA A 102 1.26 -4.12 3.73
N ILE A 103 2.60 -4.09 3.72
CA ILE A 103 3.45 -4.29 4.90
C ILE A 103 3.85 -2.95 5.51
N GLY A 104 3.84 -2.85 6.84
CA GLY A 104 4.40 -1.72 7.57
C GLY A 104 5.83 -2.01 8.01
N MET A 105 6.74 -1.05 7.85
CA MET A 105 8.10 -1.14 8.40
C MET A 105 8.09 -0.93 9.93
N THR A 106 9.19 -1.28 10.58
CA THR A 106 9.32 -1.01 12.01
C THR A 106 9.34 0.48 12.29
N LYS A 107 8.74 0.88 13.43
CA LYS A 107 8.74 2.26 13.91
C LYS A 107 10.16 2.84 14.03
N SER A 108 11.11 2.01 14.44
CA SER A 108 12.53 2.37 14.55
C SER A 108 13.15 2.73 13.19
N TYR A 109 12.80 1.99 12.14
CA TYR A 109 13.25 2.29 10.78
C TYR A 109 12.62 3.58 10.24
N SER A 110 11.28 3.71 10.35
CA SER A 110 10.58 4.90 9.84
C SER A 110 11.09 6.20 10.47
N GLU A 111 11.35 6.22 11.77
CA GLU A 111 11.92 7.37 12.48
C GLU A 111 13.33 7.75 11.98
N LYS A 112 14.16 6.77 11.62
CA LYS A 112 15.52 7.02 11.09
C LYS A 112 15.45 7.64 9.70
N VAL A 113 14.58 7.12 8.82
CA VAL A 113 14.37 7.64 7.47
C VAL A 113 13.83 9.07 7.54
N GLU A 114 12.79 9.33 8.35
CA GLU A 114 12.23 10.67 8.55
C GLU A 114 13.26 11.68 9.05
N LYS A 115 14.06 11.30 10.06
CA LYS A 115 15.12 12.15 10.60
C LYS A 115 16.17 12.51 9.55
N LYS A 116 16.56 11.56 8.70
CA LYS A 116 17.52 11.81 7.60
C LYS A 116 16.92 12.74 6.54
N ARG A 117 15.66 12.51 6.16
CA ARG A 117 14.90 13.39 5.24
C ARG A 117 14.81 14.83 5.79
N GLU A 118 14.52 15.01 7.08
CA GLU A 118 14.51 16.33 7.72
C GLU A 118 15.89 17.03 7.69
N MET A 119 16.98 16.29 7.92
CA MET A 119 18.32 16.86 7.89
C MET A 119 18.69 17.36 6.49
N ILE A 120 18.27 16.64 5.45
CA ILE A 120 18.41 17.07 4.05
C ILE A 120 17.60 18.34 3.82
N GLN A 121 16.32 18.36 4.23
CA GLN A 121 15.42 19.51 4.04
C GLN A 121 15.94 20.78 4.73
N LYS A 122 16.51 20.63 5.93
CA LYS A 122 17.14 21.72 6.70
C LYS A 122 18.51 22.13 6.15
N GLY A 123 18.97 21.52 5.05
CA GLY A 123 20.28 21.79 4.43
C GLY A 123 21.47 21.37 5.28
N LYS A 124 21.26 20.53 6.31
CA LYS A 124 22.33 20.07 7.23
C LYS A 124 23.21 19.00 6.60
N ILE A 125 22.67 18.23 5.68
CA ILE A 125 23.38 17.21 4.89
C ILE A 125 22.97 17.34 3.43
N ALA A 126 23.90 17.04 2.52
CA ALA A 126 23.61 17.10 1.09
C ALA A 126 22.59 16.01 0.70
N PRO A 127 21.65 16.31 -0.22
CA PRO A 127 20.81 15.29 -0.83
C PRO A 127 21.69 14.22 -1.52
N PRO A 128 21.35 12.92 -1.40
CA PRO A 128 21.99 11.88 -2.22
C PRO A 128 22.00 12.26 -3.71
N LYS A 129 23.11 11.96 -4.41
CA LYS A 129 23.28 12.30 -5.83
C LYS A 129 22.15 11.75 -6.70
N ASP A 130 21.69 10.55 -6.36
CA ASP A 130 20.65 9.82 -7.07
C ASP A 130 19.32 9.88 -6.31
N MET A 131 18.95 11.03 -5.76
CA MET A 131 17.69 11.20 -5.05
C MET A 131 16.49 11.04 -6.02
N PRO A 132 15.57 10.05 -5.83
CA PRO A 132 14.32 10.03 -6.59
C PRO A 132 13.49 11.28 -6.29
N LYS A 133 12.68 11.75 -7.24
CA LYS A 133 11.83 12.95 -7.02
C LYS A 133 10.80 12.70 -5.93
N GLU A 134 10.32 11.47 -5.76
CA GLU A 134 9.43 11.08 -4.65
C GLU A 134 10.12 11.18 -3.29
N TYR A 135 11.45 11.24 -3.25
CA TYR A 135 12.25 11.38 -2.04
C TYR A 135 12.40 12.83 -1.55
N ALA A 136 11.85 13.81 -2.28
CA ALA A 136 11.83 15.22 -1.92
C ALA A 136 10.83 15.48 -0.77
N ALA A 137 11.16 14.97 0.41
CA ALA A 137 10.23 14.76 1.53
C ALA A 137 9.03 13.86 1.12
N PRO A 138 8.48 13.03 2.02
CA PRO A 138 7.09 12.62 1.82
C PRO A 138 6.34 13.93 1.64
N GLN A 139 5.63 14.10 0.52
CA GLN A 139 4.72 15.23 0.43
C GLN A 139 3.92 15.21 1.74
N PRO A 140 3.86 16.32 2.49
CA PRO A 140 3.13 16.33 3.74
C PRO A 140 1.79 15.68 3.43
N LYS A 141 1.48 14.56 4.12
CA LYS A 141 0.24 13.82 3.87
C LYS A 141 -0.82 14.88 3.66
N PRO A 142 -1.45 14.94 2.48
CA PRO A 142 -2.35 16.04 2.15
C PRO A 142 -3.24 16.29 3.36
N GLY A 143 -3.46 17.54 3.78
CA GLY A 143 -4.15 17.80 5.06
C GLY A 143 -5.50 17.06 5.17
N TRP A 144 -6.11 16.73 4.03
CA TRP A 144 -7.29 15.87 3.95
C TRP A 144 -7.08 14.44 4.47
N LEU A 145 -5.88 13.86 4.48
CA LEU A 145 -5.53 12.56 5.10
C LEU A 145 -5.15 12.63 6.59
N GLU A 146 -5.09 13.81 7.21
CA GLU A 146 -4.74 13.90 8.63
C GLU A 146 -5.75 13.11 9.50
N GLY A 147 -5.25 12.19 10.33
CA GLY A 147 -6.11 11.31 11.16
C GLY A 147 -6.84 10.20 10.40
N VAL A 148 -6.54 10.00 9.11
CA VAL A 148 -7.11 8.96 8.27
C VAL A 148 -6.11 7.82 8.10
N THR A 149 -6.56 6.58 8.34
CA THR A 149 -5.80 5.37 8.05
C THR A 149 -6.41 4.71 6.82
N LEU A 150 -5.66 4.64 5.72
CA LEU A 150 -6.12 3.95 4.52
C LEU A 150 -6.03 2.44 4.73
N LEU A 151 -7.11 1.74 4.44
CA LEU A 151 -7.22 0.28 4.59
C LEU A 151 -7.30 -0.43 3.22
N TYR A 152 -7.52 0.33 2.16
CA TYR A 152 -7.36 -0.10 0.77
C TYR A 152 -6.41 0.86 0.05
N THR A 153 -5.41 0.27 -0.59
CA THR A 153 -4.35 0.97 -1.35
C THR A 153 -4.40 0.64 -2.84
N GLY A 154 -5.42 -0.10 -3.30
CA GLY A 154 -5.59 -0.38 -4.73
C GLY A 154 -5.99 0.87 -5.52
N ARG A 155 -5.95 0.76 -6.86
CA ARG A 155 -6.31 1.88 -7.74
C ARG A 155 -7.76 2.31 -7.49
N SER A 156 -7.92 3.62 -7.39
CA SER A 156 -9.22 4.29 -7.27
C SER A 156 -9.31 5.38 -8.32
N GLU A 157 -10.53 5.72 -8.72
CA GLU A 157 -10.81 6.82 -9.64
C GLU A 157 -10.18 8.13 -9.10
N GLU A 158 -9.63 8.94 -9.99
CA GLU A 158 -8.90 10.15 -9.60
C GLU A 158 -9.76 11.08 -8.76
N GLY A 159 -9.29 11.44 -7.56
CA GLY A 159 -10.01 12.33 -6.63
C GLY A 159 -11.18 11.69 -5.87
N LEU A 160 -11.50 10.40 -6.09
CA LEU A 160 -12.56 9.71 -5.38
C LEU A 160 -12.31 9.66 -3.87
N LEU A 161 -11.15 9.15 -3.48
CA LEU A 161 -10.76 9.00 -2.06
C LEU A 161 -10.72 10.36 -1.35
N GLU A 162 -10.08 11.35 -1.96
CA GLU A 162 -10.03 12.72 -1.44
C GLU A 162 -11.43 13.28 -1.21
N TYR A 163 -12.33 13.09 -2.17
CA TYR A 163 -13.71 13.55 -2.05
C TYR A 163 -14.43 12.87 -0.89
N VAL A 164 -14.37 11.55 -0.78
CA VAL A 164 -15.07 10.80 0.28
C VAL A 164 -14.56 11.22 1.66
N VAL A 165 -13.23 11.33 1.82
CA VAL A 165 -12.62 11.76 3.07
C VAL A 165 -13.01 13.20 3.42
N SER A 166 -13.06 14.10 2.43
CA SER A 166 -13.51 15.48 2.66
C SER A 166 -14.97 15.54 3.15
N VAL A 167 -15.86 14.72 2.58
CA VAL A 167 -17.26 14.63 3.00
C VAL A 167 -17.35 14.12 4.43
N VAL A 168 -16.66 13.02 4.75
CA VAL A 168 -16.67 12.44 6.11
C VAL A 168 -16.17 13.42 7.16
N LYS A 169 -15.09 14.16 6.87
CA LYS A 169 -14.55 15.18 7.78
C LYS A 169 -15.48 16.37 7.95
N SER A 170 -16.10 16.85 6.87
CA SER A 170 -16.96 18.04 6.90
C SER A 170 -18.31 17.79 7.57
N ALA A 171 -18.86 16.58 7.47
CA ALA A 171 -20.20 16.27 7.91
C ALA A 171 -20.33 15.95 9.40
N ASN A 172 -19.24 15.98 10.18
CA ASN A 172 -19.16 15.72 11.63
C ASN A 172 -20.15 14.65 12.15
N MET A 173 -19.67 13.42 12.35
CA MET A 173 -20.52 12.27 12.72
C MET A 173 -21.41 12.47 13.97
N GLN A 174 -21.05 13.37 14.89
CA GLN A 174 -21.88 13.68 16.06
C GLN A 174 -23.25 14.27 15.70
N ASP A 175 -23.39 14.79 14.48
CA ASP A 175 -24.64 15.35 13.97
C ASP A 175 -25.64 14.24 13.54
N PHE A 176 -25.21 12.98 13.55
CA PHE A 176 -26.01 11.83 13.14
C PHE A 176 -26.33 10.94 14.35
N ASP A 177 -27.60 10.51 14.42
CA ASP A 177 -28.12 9.67 15.49
C ASP A 177 -27.64 8.21 15.44
N LYS A 178 -27.31 7.72 14.23
CA LYS A 178 -26.90 6.33 13.95
C LYS A 178 -25.90 6.27 12.81
N GLU A 179 -25.04 5.25 12.79
CA GLU A 179 -24.13 4.98 11.67
C GLU A 179 -24.90 4.80 10.35
N SER A 180 -26.10 4.21 10.40
CA SER A 180 -26.94 4.00 9.22
C SER A 180 -27.47 5.30 8.62
N SER A 181 -27.79 6.30 9.46
CA SER A 181 -28.17 7.64 9.00
C SER A 181 -27.00 8.32 8.27
N PHE A 182 -25.78 8.17 8.81
CA PHE A 182 -24.58 8.69 8.18
C PHE A 182 -24.23 7.96 6.88
N ALA A 183 -24.32 6.63 6.86
CA ALA A 183 -24.10 5.81 5.67
C ALA A 183 -25.05 6.21 4.53
N ARG A 184 -26.33 6.49 4.84
CA ARG A 184 -27.30 6.97 3.85
C ARG A 184 -26.94 8.36 3.33
N TYR A 185 -26.53 9.29 4.19
CA TYR A 185 -26.06 10.60 3.77
C TYR A 185 -24.85 10.51 2.82
N LEU A 186 -23.87 9.67 3.16
CA LEU A 186 -22.71 9.42 2.30
C LEU A 186 -23.14 8.82 0.96
N LYS A 187 -24.01 7.80 0.97
CA LYS A 187 -24.56 7.20 -0.25
C LYS A 187 -25.20 8.24 -1.16
N GLU A 188 -26.11 9.05 -0.63
CA GLU A 188 -26.80 10.10 -1.41
C GLU A 188 -25.81 11.14 -1.96
N THR A 189 -24.74 11.43 -1.22
CA THR A 189 -23.67 12.36 -1.65
C THR A 189 -22.83 11.77 -2.77
N MET A 190 -22.47 10.49 -2.65
CA MET A 190 -21.74 9.75 -3.68
C MET A 190 -22.56 9.63 -4.96
N GLU A 191 -23.85 9.32 -4.85
CA GLU A 191 -24.73 9.15 -6.00
C GLU A 191 -24.93 10.44 -6.81
N LYS A 192 -24.85 11.59 -6.14
CA LYS A 192 -24.94 12.90 -6.80
C LYS A 192 -23.70 13.24 -7.62
N LYS A 193 -22.50 12.86 -7.16
CA LYS A 193 -21.24 13.24 -7.81
C LYS A 193 -20.68 12.15 -8.74
N TRP A 194 -20.82 10.88 -8.35
CA TRP A 194 -20.12 9.75 -8.95
C TRP A 194 -21.07 8.70 -9.56
N GLY A 195 -22.32 9.06 -9.84
CA GLY A 195 -23.31 8.14 -10.44
C GLY A 195 -23.95 7.17 -9.43
N ARG A 196 -24.97 6.43 -9.85
CA ARG A 196 -25.85 5.63 -8.97
C ARG A 196 -25.19 4.34 -8.45
N HIS A 197 -25.91 3.63 -7.56
CA HIS A 197 -25.60 2.27 -7.07
C HIS A 197 -24.41 2.19 -6.12
N TRP A 198 -24.28 3.19 -5.26
CA TRP A 198 -23.30 3.16 -4.19
C TRP A 198 -23.80 2.32 -3.01
N GLN A 199 -22.96 1.39 -2.57
CA GLN A 199 -23.09 0.72 -1.29
C GLN A 199 -22.15 1.41 -0.30
N VAL A 200 -22.67 1.72 0.89
CA VAL A 200 -21.90 2.42 1.93
C VAL A 200 -22.07 1.71 3.26
N ILE A 201 -20.96 1.37 3.88
CA ILE A 201 -20.90 0.78 5.22
C ILE A 201 -20.07 1.67 6.13
N VAL A 202 -20.63 1.94 7.32
CA VAL A 202 -19.99 2.68 8.41
C VAL A 202 -20.07 1.81 9.66
N SER A 203 -18.96 1.59 10.34
CA SER A 203 -18.90 0.73 11.53
C SER A 203 -17.83 1.18 12.50
N GLN A 204 -18.04 0.98 13.81
CA GLN A 204 -17.00 1.18 14.83
C GLN A 204 -16.08 -0.03 15.01
N SER A 205 -16.52 -1.20 14.52
CA SER A 205 -15.77 -2.45 14.61
C SER A 205 -15.27 -2.85 13.22
N THR A 206 -14.04 -3.34 13.18
CA THR A 206 -13.46 -3.98 12.00
C THR A 206 -14.15 -5.32 11.73
N PHE A 207 -14.53 -5.57 10.47
CA PHE A 207 -15.00 -6.86 10.00
C PHE A 207 -14.39 -7.12 8.62
N GLY A 208 -14.16 -8.39 8.28
CA GLY A 208 -13.67 -8.77 6.95
C GLY A 208 -14.76 -8.58 5.90
N CYS A 209 -14.42 -8.00 4.76
CA CYS A 209 -15.34 -7.82 3.63
C CYS A 209 -14.72 -8.33 2.33
N ALA A 210 -15.53 -9.03 1.52
CA ALA A 210 -15.22 -9.36 0.14
C ALA A 210 -16.47 -8.98 -0.67
N VAL A 211 -16.32 -8.02 -1.59
CA VAL A 211 -17.45 -7.45 -2.35
C VAL A 211 -17.09 -7.34 -3.81
N GLY A 212 -18.06 -7.65 -4.68
CA GLY A 212 -17.96 -7.31 -6.10
C GLY A 212 -18.25 -5.83 -6.28
N HIS A 213 -17.39 -5.14 -7.00
CA HIS A 213 -17.53 -3.72 -7.27
C HIS A 213 -17.02 -3.39 -8.67
N GLU A 214 -17.42 -2.25 -9.18
CA GLU A 214 -16.89 -1.71 -10.42
C GLU A 214 -15.41 -1.30 -10.26
N GLU A 215 -14.62 -1.49 -11.32
CA GLU A 215 -13.20 -1.16 -11.34
C GLU A 215 -12.96 0.30 -10.93
N ASN A 216 -11.96 0.54 -10.08
CA ASN A 216 -11.58 1.87 -9.55
C ASN A 216 -12.64 2.58 -8.67
N TYR A 217 -13.83 2.01 -8.42
CA TYR A 217 -14.87 2.59 -7.56
C TYR A 217 -15.01 1.86 -6.22
N PHE A 218 -13.90 1.73 -5.49
CA PHE A 218 -13.86 1.17 -4.15
C PHE A 218 -12.95 2.00 -3.25
N VAL A 219 -13.43 2.30 -2.05
CA VAL A 219 -12.65 3.00 -1.01
C VAL A 219 -12.89 2.35 0.35
N HIS A 220 -11.79 2.19 1.09
CA HIS A 220 -11.81 1.64 2.43
C HIS A 220 -10.78 2.35 3.30
N PHE A 221 -11.26 3.00 4.36
CA PHE A 221 -10.40 3.75 5.28
C PHE A 221 -11.04 3.83 6.67
N GLN A 222 -10.24 4.24 7.65
CA GLN A 222 -10.65 4.53 9.01
C GLN A 222 -10.42 6.01 9.32
N TYR A 223 -11.38 6.64 10.00
CA TYR A 223 -11.26 7.99 10.52
C TYR A 223 -11.90 8.06 11.92
N GLY A 224 -11.11 8.44 12.92
CA GLY A 224 -11.52 8.35 14.32
C GLY A 224 -11.86 6.89 14.72
N PRO A 225 -12.96 6.64 15.45
CA PRO A 225 -13.35 5.30 15.84
C PRO A 225 -14.11 4.53 14.75
N HIS A 226 -14.33 5.12 13.57
CA HIS A 226 -15.17 4.54 12.52
C HIS A 226 -14.38 4.11 11.29
N LEU A 227 -14.82 2.99 10.72
CA LEU A 227 -14.37 2.39 9.48
C LEU A 227 -15.43 2.65 8.39
N PHE A 228 -14.95 2.98 7.20
CA PHE A 228 -15.74 3.37 6.04
C PHE A 228 -15.41 2.47 4.88
N ILE A 229 -16.42 1.80 4.33
CA ILE A 229 -16.33 1.07 3.07
C ILE A 229 -17.37 1.67 2.13
N LEU A 230 -16.94 2.20 1.00
CA LEU A 230 -17.85 2.67 -0.05
C LEU A 230 -17.43 2.04 -1.38
N TYR A 231 -18.40 1.48 -2.09
CA TYR A 231 -18.14 0.92 -3.41
C TYR A 231 -19.33 1.06 -4.33
N ARG A 232 -19.07 1.18 -5.63
CA ARG A 232 -20.10 1.21 -6.66
C ARG A 232 -20.27 -0.18 -7.27
N THR A 233 -21.50 -0.58 -7.51
CA THR A 233 -21.82 -1.79 -8.29
C THR A 233 -22.27 -1.41 -9.69
N THR A 234 -21.94 -2.24 -10.67
CA THR A 234 -22.49 -2.11 -12.03
C THR A 234 -24.00 -2.36 -12.02
N GLU A 235 -24.73 -1.72 -12.95
CA GLU A 235 -26.15 -2.00 -13.20
C GLU A 235 -26.42 -3.43 -13.66
#